data_AF-A0A966TR89-F1
#
_entry.id   AF-A0A966TR89-F1
#
_cell.length_a   1.000
_cell.length_b   1.000
_cell.length_c   1.000
_cell.angle_alpha   90.00
_cell.angle_beta   90.00
_cell.angle_gamma   90.00
#
_symmetry.space_group_name_H-M   'P 1'
#
loop_
_entity.id
_entity.type
_entity.pdbx_description
1 polymer ?
#
loop_
_entity_poly.entity_id
_entity_poly.type
_entity_poly.pdbx_seq_one_letter_code
_entity_poly.pdbx_strand_id
1 'polypeptide(L)'
;RVMECAMGNLIADAMLARVRDKGIQIALQNGGGIRASIDSGEITMGEVLTVLPFQNTLSTFFVSGAVIVEALENGVSQMEKGGGRFPQVAGMSFSVRPSAAEGERISDVKVGGEPIDLKKIYGVVSNNFVRNGGDGYKMFKDAQNAYDFGPDLADVTAEFLATHSPYQPFTSGRIRVR
;
A
#
# COMPACT_ATOMS: atom_id res chain seq x y z
N ARG A 1 -1.12 11.02 3.19
CA ARG A 1 0.34 11.10 3.42
C ARG A 1 0.76 11.01 4.89
N VAL A 2 -0.13 11.19 5.86
CA VAL A 2 0.20 11.05 7.29
C VAL A 2 -0.78 10.18 8.06
N MET A 3 -1.82 9.69 7.38
CA MET A 3 -2.92 8.89 7.93
C MET A 3 -3.57 8.06 6.82
N GLU A 4 -4.48 7.15 7.21
CA GLU A 4 -5.38 6.45 6.29
C GLU A 4 -6.19 7.43 5.44
N CYS A 5 -6.34 7.18 4.15
CA CYS A 5 -7.27 7.91 3.30
C CYS A 5 -8.07 6.98 2.39
N ALA A 6 -9.27 7.39 2.00
CA ALA A 6 -10.18 6.56 1.21
C ALA A 6 -9.61 6.19 -0.17
N MET A 7 -8.85 7.10 -0.79
CA MET A 7 -8.15 6.82 -2.05
C MET A 7 -7.04 5.77 -1.88
N GLY A 8 -6.31 5.83 -0.76
CA GLY A 8 -5.30 4.84 -0.41
C GLY A 8 -5.89 3.45 -0.21
N ASN A 9 -7.04 3.40 0.46
CA ASN A 9 -7.82 2.17 0.64
C ASN A 9 -8.27 1.58 -0.69
N LEU A 10 -8.91 2.38 -1.55
CA LEU A 10 -9.34 1.97 -2.88
C LEU A 10 -8.19 1.33 -3.67
N ILE A 11 -7.06 2.05 -3.78
CA ILE A 11 -5.93 1.60 -4.58
C ILE A 11 -5.31 0.33 -3.98
N ALA A 12 -5.09 0.29 -2.67
CA ALA A 12 -4.53 -0.89 -2.02
C ALA A 12 -5.45 -2.11 -2.12
N ASP A 13 -6.77 -1.92 -2.03
CA ASP A 13 -7.75 -2.99 -2.19
C ASP A 13 -7.80 -3.49 -3.63
N ALA A 14 -7.73 -2.59 -4.62
CA ALA A 14 -7.64 -2.94 -6.04
C ALA A 14 -6.38 -3.76 -6.34
N MET A 15 -5.22 -3.31 -5.84
CA MET A 15 -3.96 -4.04 -5.94
C MET A 15 -4.09 -5.45 -5.37
N LEU A 16 -4.61 -5.58 -4.14
CA LEU A 16 -4.72 -6.88 -3.47
C LEU A 16 -5.72 -7.81 -4.17
N ALA A 17 -6.87 -7.28 -4.59
CA ALA A 17 -7.90 -8.05 -5.29
C ALA A 17 -7.36 -8.64 -6.59
N ARG A 18 -6.55 -7.88 -7.33
CA ARG A 18 -5.99 -8.28 -8.63
C ARG A 18 -5.05 -9.50 -8.59
N VAL A 19 -4.45 -9.77 -7.44
CA VAL A 19 -3.42 -10.81 -7.27
C VAL A 19 -3.71 -11.79 -6.12
N ARG A 20 -4.92 -11.75 -5.55
CA ARG A 20 -5.30 -12.55 -4.37
C ARG A 20 -5.18 -14.05 -4.60
N ASP A 21 -5.45 -14.51 -5.82
CA ASP A 21 -5.33 -15.88 -6.29
C ASP A 21 -3.89 -16.41 -6.32
N LYS A 22 -2.90 -15.53 -6.19
CA LYS A 22 -1.45 -15.85 -6.21
C LYS A 22 -0.83 -16.05 -4.83
N GLY A 23 -1.65 -16.17 -3.78
CA GLY A 23 -1.15 -16.30 -2.40
C GLY A 23 -0.62 -14.99 -1.81
N ILE A 24 -0.96 -13.85 -2.42
CA ILE A 24 -0.61 -12.52 -1.91
C ILE A 24 -1.64 -12.07 -0.86
N GLN A 25 -1.13 -11.57 0.26
CA GLN A 25 -1.94 -11.28 1.44
C GLN A 25 -1.97 -9.79 1.79
N ILE A 26 -0.96 -9.04 1.36
CA ILE A 26 -0.73 -7.65 1.75
C ILE A 26 -0.56 -6.81 0.50
N ALA A 27 -1.22 -5.64 0.44
CA ALA A 27 -0.86 -4.59 -0.49
C ALA A 27 -0.24 -3.41 0.25
N LEU A 28 0.76 -2.78 -0.36
CA LEU A 28 1.38 -1.54 0.11
C LEU A 28 1.51 -0.53 -1.04
N GLN A 29 0.89 0.63 -0.88
CA GLN A 29 0.96 1.77 -1.79
C GLN A 29 1.54 2.98 -1.05
N ASN A 30 2.66 3.54 -1.53
CA ASN A 30 3.19 4.78 -0.96
C ASN A 30 2.27 5.97 -1.30
N GLY A 31 1.95 6.79 -0.30
CA GLY A 31 1.02 7.92 -0.44
C GLY A 31 1.51 9.04 -1.37
N GLY A 32 2.79 9.09 -1.71
CA GLY A 32 3.39 10.00 -2.67
C GLY A 32 3.04 9.68 -4.12
N GLY A 33 2.71 8.40 -4.39
CA GLY A 33 2.19 7.94 -5.67
C GLY A 33 0.72 8.30 -5.92
N ILE A 34 -0.01 8.70 -4.88
CA ILE A 34 -1.41 9.15 -4.97
C ILE A 34 -1.42 10.67 -5.09
N ARG A 35 -1.86 11.19 -6.24
CA ARG A 35 -1.64 12.59 -6.63
C ARG A 35 -2.88 13.48 -6.59
N ALA A 36 -4.05 12.87 -6.63
CA ALA A 36 -5.34 13.57 -6.59
C ALA A 36 -6.39 12.75 -5.84
N SER A 37 -7.55 13.36 -5.64
CA SER A 37 -8.79 12.64 -5.29
C SER A 37 -9.59 12.38 -6.58
N ILE A 38 -10.63 11.56 -6.47
CA ILE A 38 -11.62 11.36 -7.54
C ILE A 38 -12.91 12.04 -7.06
N ASP A 39 -13.54 12.79 -7.96
CA ASP A 39 -14.79 13.48 -7.66
C ASP A 39 -15.96 12.49 -7.66
N SER A 40 -17.05 12.87 -6.99
CA SER A 40 -18.27 12.07 -7.03
C SER A 40 -18.92 12.15 -8.40
N GLY A 41 -19.38 11.01 -8.93
CA GLY A 41 -20.11 10.98 -10.20
C GLY A 41 -19.56 9.90 -11.13
N GLU A 42 -19.64 10.16 -12.42
CA GLU A 42 -19.00 9.32 -13.43
C GLU A 42 -17.48 9.42 -13.29
N ILE A 43 -16.82 8.27 -13.08
CA ILE A 43 -15.36 8.20 -12.95
C ILE A 43 -14.78 7.78 -14.30
N THR A 44 -13.99 8.66 -14.88
CA THR A 44 -13.33 8.46 -16.17
C THR A 44 -11.90 7.95 -16.00
N MET A 45 -11.35 7.35 -17.06
CA MET A 45 -9.92 6.96 -17.06
C MET A 45 -8.99 8.17 -16.93
N GLY A 46 -9.40 9.34 -17.42
CA GLY A 46 -8.63 10.58 -17.25
C GLY A 46 -8.48 11.00 -15.78
N GLU A 47 -9.51 10.78 -14.97
CA GLU A 47 -9.44 11.05 -13.52
C GLU A 47 -8.55 10.03 -12.82
N VAL A 48 -8.63 8.75 -13.17
CA VAL A 48 -7.75 7.70 -12.61
C VAL A 48 -6.28 8.02 -12.92
N LEU A 49 -5.97 8.44 -14.15
CA LEU A 49 -4.62 8.88 -14.54
C LEU A 49 -4.18 10.17 -13.83
N THR A 50 -5.12 11.04 -13.45
CA THR A 50 -4.81 12.22 -12.63
C THR A 50 -4.40 11.82 -11.21
N VAL A 51 -4.99 10.76 -10.67
CA VAL A 51 -4.65 10.19 -9.35
C VAL A 51 -3.34 9.42 -9.39
N LEU A 52 -3.13 8.61 -10.44
CA LEU A 52 -1.99 7.70 -10.63
C LEU A 52 -1.24 8.04 -11.92
N PRO A 53 -0.57 9.21 -12.00
CA PRO A 53 0.06 9.67 -13.24
C PRO A 53 1.41 8.98 -13.53
N PHE A 54 1.92 8.22 -12.57
CA PHE A 54 3.14 7.43 -12.74
C PHE A 54 2.72 6.07 -13.27
N GLN A 55 3.23 5.70 -14.45
CA GLN A 55 3.02 4.42 -15.14
C GLN A 55 3.68 3.26 -14.37
N ASN A 56 3.32 3.13 -13.11
CA ASN A 56 3.80 2.10 -12.22
C ASN A 56 3.02 0.83 -12.48
N THR A 57 3.71 -0.30 -12.56
CA THR A 57 3.10 -1.62 -12.63
C THR A 57 2.98 -2.26 -11.26
N LEU A 58 2.12 -3.27 -11.13
CA LEU A 58 2.11 -4.14 -9.96
C LEU A 58 3.34 -5.04 -9.93
N SER A 59 3.98 -5.09 -8.76
CA SER A 59 5.01 -6.06 -8.43
C SER A 59 4.56 -6.94 -7.27
N THR A 60 4.68 -8.25 -7.41
CA THR A 60 4.42 -9.21 -6.32
C THR A 60 5.71 -9.85 -5.85
N PHE A 61 5.88 -10.03 -4.54
CA PHE A 61 7.10 -10.57 -3.96
C PHE A 61 6.84 -11.14 -2.56
N PHE A 62 7.84 -11.83 -2.01
CA PHE A 62 7.73 -12.49 -0.71
C PHE A 62 8.83 -12.01 0.24
N VAL A 63 8.43 -11.62 1.45
CA VAL A 63 9.32 -11.11 2.50
C VAL A 63 8.90 -11.63 3.88
N SER A 64 9.82 -11.61 4.84
CA SER A 64 9.48 -11.96 6.22
C SER A 64 8.62 -10.89 6.89
N GLY A 65 7.92 -11.27 7.96
CA GLY A 65 7.19 -10.32 8.80
C GLY A 65 8.09 -9.21 9.35
N ALA A 66 9.36 -9.51 9.67
CA ALA A 66 10.33 -8.50 10.09
C ALA A 66 10.56 -7.42 9.02
N VAL A 67 10.71 -7.81 7.75
CA VAL A 67 10.88 -6.87 6.63
C VAL A 67 9.62 -6.03 6.39
N ILE A 68 8.44 -6.59 6.65
CA ILE A 68 7.18 -5.81 6.61
C ILE A 68 7.18 -4.73 7.69
N VAL A 69 7.57 -5.07 8.93
CA VAL A 69 7.67 -4.07 10.01
C VAL A 69 8.70 -3.00 9.68
N GLU A 70 9.87 -3.39 9.16
CA GLU A 70 10.90 -2.45 8.69
C GLU A 70 10.36 -1.50 7.60
N ALA A 71 9.59 -2.03 6.65
CA ALA A 71 8.97 -1.23 5.60
C ALA A 71 7.94 -0.23 6.17
N LEU A 72 7.15 -0.62 7.17
CA LEU A 72 6.22 0.29 7.85
C LEU A 72 6.95 1.39 8.62
N GLU A 73 8.04 1.05 9.33
CA GLU A 73 8.90 2.02 10.04
C GLU A 73 9.51 3.03 9.05
N ASN A 74 10.06 2.55 7.92
CA ASN A 74 10.50 3.44 6.85
C ASN A 74 9.35 4.34 6.38
N GLY A 75 8.17 3.76 6.16
CA GLY A 75 6.99 4.47 5.70
C GLY A 75 6.56 5.63 6.60
N VAL A 76 6.75 5.53 7.91
CA VAL A 76 6.38 6.59 8.87
C VAL A 76 7.55 7.49 9.30
N SER A 77 8.78 7.17 8.89
CA SER A 77 10.01 7.90 9.28
C SER A 77 10.05 9.39 8.88
N GLN A 78 9.21 9.83 7.93
CA GLN A 78 9.16 11.22 7.45
C GLN A 78 7.75 11.80 7.46
N MET A 79 6.87 11.24 8.29
CA MET A 79 5.46 11.66 8.32
C MET A 79 5.31 13.13 8.73
N GLU A 80 6.16 13.63 9.63
CA GLU A 80 6.14 15.04 10.08
C GLU A 80 6.53 16.03 8.98
N LYS A 81 7.28 15.56 7.97
CA LYS A 81 7.69 16.35 6.81
C LYS A 81 6.71 16.21 5.63
N GLY A 82 5.62 15.47 5.81
CA GLY A 82 4.67 15.17 4.73
C GLY A 82 5.25 14.32 3.60
N GLY A 83 6.26 13.50 3.91
CA GLY A 83 6.96 12.65 2.94
C GLY A 83 6.03 11.71 2.15
N GLY A 84 6.41 11.40 0.91
CA GLY A 84 5.62 10.51 0.03
C GLY A 84 5.56 9.05 0.49
N ARG A 85 6.48 8.64 1.36
CA ARG A 85 6.68 7.25 1.73
C ARG A 85 5.59 6.62 2.62
N PHE A 86 4.66 7.41 3.18
CA PHE A 86 3.63 6.88 4.09
C PHE A 86 2.79 5.77 3.44
N PRO A 87 2.69 4.57 4.04
CA PRO A 87 2.07 3.43 3.39
C PRO A 87 0.55 3.46 3.58
N GLN A 88 -0.18 3.36 2.47
CA GLN A 88 -1.57 2.92 2.43
C GLN A 88 -1.55 1.40 2.20
N VAL A 89 -2.41 0.65 2.90
CA VAL A 89 -2.31 -0.81 2.95
C VAL A 89 -3.65 -1.52 2.72
N ALA A 90 -3.60 -2.78 2.29
CA ALA A 90 -4.74 -3.69 2.31
C ALA A 90 -4.31 -5.08 2.82
N GLY A 91 -5.26 -5.84 3.37
CA GLY A 91 -4.99 -7.16 3.95
C GLY A 91 -4.22 -7.15 5.28
N MET A 92 -3.86 -5.97 5.77
CA MET A 92 -3.23 -5.77 7.07
C MET A 92 -3.73 -4.50 7.78
N SER A 93 -3.44 -4.39 9.07
CA SER A 93 -3.63 -3.18 9.85
C SER A 93 -2.46 -2.91 10.78
N PHE A 94 -2.23 -1.65 11.14
CA PHE A 94 -1.20 -1.27 12.12
C PHE A 94 -1.54 0.05 12.82
N SER A 95 -0.86 0.30 13.94
CA SER A 95 -0.90 1.57 14.67
C SER A 95 0.43 2.30 14.55
N VAL A 96 0.37 3.63 14.50
CA VAL A 96 1.52 4.53 14.42
C VAL A 96 1.50 5.41 15.66
N ARG A 97 2.63 5.50 16.35
CA ARG A 97 2.87 6.44 17.45
C ARG A 97 3.95 7.45 17.05
N PRO A 98 3.58 8.63 16.53
CA PRO A 98 4.55 9.61 16.03
C PRO A 98 5.51 10.13 17.10
N SER A 99 5.08 10.12 18.36
CA SER A 99 5.90 10.57 19.50
C SER A 99 6.97 9.56 19.93
N ALA A 100 6.99 8.35 19.38
CA ALA A 100 8.03 7.35 19.67
C ALA A 100 9.32 7.64 18.88
N ALA A 101 10.42 7.03 19.32
CA ALA A 101 11.69 7.08 18.62
C ALA A 101 11.55 6.53 17.19
N GLU A 102 12.36 7.03 16.25
CA GLU A 102 12.42 6.47 14.90
C GLU A 102 12.78 4.97 14.98
N GLY A 103 12.03 4.12 14.25
CA GLY A 103 12.19 2.66 14.33
C GLY A 103 11.36 1.98 15.41
N GLU A 104 10.65 2.74 16.26
CA GLU A 104 9.75 2.23 17.30
C GLU A 104 8.33 2.83 17.21
N ARG A 105 7.97 3.35 16.03
CA ARG A 105 6.70 4.04 15.81
C ARG A 105 5.56 3.09 15.49
N ILE A 106 5.86 1.88 15.01
CA ILE A 106 4.88 0.92 14.54
C ILE A 106 4.53 -0.09 15.64
N SER A 107 3.23 -0.36 15.80
CA SER A 107 2.72 -1.34 16.76
C SER A 107 1.41 -1.95 16.28
N ASP A 108 0.95 -3.01 16.96
CA ASP A 108 -0.34 -3.67 16.69
C ASP A 108 -0.51 -4.06 15.21
N VAL A 109 0.57 -4.58 14.63
CA VAL A 109 0.61 -5.03 13.24
C VAL A 109 -0.10 -6.37 13.13
N LYS A 110 -1.15 -6.41 12.31
CA LYS A 110 -1.96 -7.60 12.06
C LYS A 110 -2.10 -7.86 10.57
N VAL A 111 -2.01 -9.11 10.14
CA VAL A 111 -2.21 -9.56 8.75
C VAL A 111 -3.38 -10.54 8.74
N GLY A 112 -4.41 -10.25 7.96
CA GLY A 112 -5.64 -11.07 7.96
C GLY A 112 -6.34 -11.15 9.33
N GLY A 113 -6.17 -10.14 10.19
CA GLY A 113 -6.75 -10.10 11.54
C GLY A 113 -5.86 -10.68 12.65
N GLU A 114 -4.83 -11.45 12.29
CA GLU A 114 -3.92 -12.09 13.25
C GLU A 114 -2.64 -11.27 13.46
N PRO A 115 -2.05 -11.24 14.67
CA PRO A 115 -0.75 -10.61 14.90
C PRO A 115 0.31 -11.09 13.91
N ILE A 116 1.17 -10.17 13.46
CA ILE A 116 2.25 -10.51 12.54
C ILE A 116 3.26 -11.45 13.20
N ASP A 117 3.67 -12.50 12.48
CA ASP A 117 4.79 -13.35 12.85
C ASP A 117 6.03 -12.86 12.10
N LEU A 118 7.03 -12.39 12.85
CA LEU A 118 8.25 -11.79 12.27
C LEU A 118 9.07 -12.78 11.43
N LYS A 119 8.94 -14.09 11.67
CA LYS A 119 9.67 -15.14 10.95
C LYS A 119 8.89 -15.72 9.78
N LYS A 120 7.57 -15.57 9.76
CA LYS A 120 6.73 -16.03 8.66
C LYS A 120 7.01 -15.23 7.39
N ILE A 121 6.99 -15.91 6.25
CA ILE A 121 7.03 -15.28 4.92
C ILE A 121 5.62 -14.92 4.49
N TYR A 122 5.44 -13.70 4.00
CA TYR A 122 4.19 -13.14 3.51
C TYR A 122 4.33 -12.74 2.05
N GLY A 123 3.27 -13.00 1.27
CA GLY A 123 3.14 -12.47 -0.08
C GLY A 123 2.66 -11.02 -0.05
N VAL A 124 3.37 -10.14 -0.75
CA VAL A 124 3.11 -8.70 -0.81
C VAL A 124 2.95 -8.27 -2.26
N VAL A 125 2.02 -7.36 -2.53
CA VAL A 125 1.94 -6.58 -3.76
C VAL A 125 2.23 -5.11 -3.48
N SER A 126 3.07 -4.52 -4.31
CA SER A 126 3.33 -3.08 -4.29
C SER A 126 3.43 -2.56 -5.71
N ASN A 127 3.62 -1.25 -5.86
CA ASN A 127 4.02 -0.69 -7.14
C ASN A 127 5.52 -0.91 -7.39
N ASN A 128 5.93 -0.99 -8.65
CA ASN A 128 7.32 -1.24 -9.05
C ASN A 128 8.31 -0.17 -8.52
N PHE A 129 7.91 1.09 -8.33
CA PHE A 129 8.74 2.11 -7.72
C PHE A 129 9.14 1.76 -6.27
N VAL A 130 8.16 1.39 -5.43
CA VAL A 130 8.40 0.95 -4.05
C VAL A 130 9.16 -0.37 -4.01
N ARG A 131 8.77 -1.35 -4.84
CA ARG A 131 9.49 -2.63 -4.94
C ARG A 131 10.97 -2.42 -5.30
N ASN A 132 11.30 -1.48 -6.16
CA ASN A 132 12.68 -1.17 -6.52
C ASN A 132 13.40 -0.22 -5.55
N GLY A 133 12.84 -0.01 -4.34
CA GLY A 133 13.46 0.76 -3.27
C GLY A 133 13.26 2.27 -3.34
N GLY A 134 12.33 2.73 -4.17
CA GLY A 134 11.82 4.10 -4.14
C GLY A 134 11.32 4.47 -2.74
N ASP A 135 11.32 5.77 -2.42
CA ASP A 135 10.87 6.29 -1.12
C ASP A 135 11.59 5.69 0.12
N GLY A 136 12.76 5.08 -0.08
CA GLY A 136 13.56 4.47 0.99
C GLY A 136 13.20 3.01 1.29
N TYR A 137 12.30 2.38 0.52
CA TYR A 137 11.88 0.99 0.69
C TYR A 137 12.96 -0.04 0.22
N LYS A 138 14.22 0.20 0.56
CA LYS A 138 15.38 -0.58 0.10
C LYS A 138 15.29 -2.06 0.46
N MET A 139 14.64 -2.39 1.57
CA MET A 139 14.42 -3.75 2.06
C MET A 139 13.63 -4.64 1.09
N PHE A 140 12.92 -4.07 0.10
CA PHE A 140 12.20 -4.85 -0.91
C PHE A 140 13.05 -5.23 -2.13
N LYS A 141 14.24 -4.65 -2.33
CA LYS A 141 15.07 -4.94 -3.52
C LYS A 141 15.46 -6.40 -3.63
N ASP A 142 15.78 -7.01 -2.50
CA ASP A 142 16.25 -8.40 -2.39
C ASP A 142 15.11 -9.38 -2.01
N ALA A 143 13.84 -8.94 -2.16
CA ALA A 143 12.69 -9.77 -1.85
C ALA A 143 12.63 -11.04 -2.72
N GLN A 144 12.17 -12.13 -2.12
CA GLN A 144 12.13 -13.45 -2.76
C GLN A 144 11.00 -13.53 -3.78
N ASN A 145 11.19 -14.33 -4.83
CA ASN A 145 10.18 -14.64 -5.86
C ASN A 145 9.49 -13.39 -6.42
N ALA A 146 10.27 -12.34 -6.68
CA ALA A 146 9.75 -11.10 -7.24
C ALA A 146 9.26 -11.31 -8.68
N TYR A 147 8.07 -10.78 -8.96
CA TYR A 147 7.49 -10.68 -10.29
C TYR A 147 7.13 -9.22 -10.53
N ASP A 148 7.83 -8.56 -11.46
CA ASP A 148 7.75 -7.12 -11.72
C ASP A 148 6.99 -6.76 -13.02
N PHE A 149 6.46 -7.77 -13.71
CA PHE A 149 5.75 -7.63 -14.99
C PHE A 149 4.22 -7.65 -14.81
N GLY A 150 3.72 -7.08 -13.71
CA GLY A 150 2.28 -6.96 -13.49
C GLY A 150 1.64 -5.91 -14.40
N PRO A 151 0.29 -5.85 -14.42
CA PRO A 151 -0.45 -4.82 -15.13
C PRO A 151 -0.15 -3.42 -14.58
N ASP A 152 -0.50 -2.40 -15.35
CA ASP A 152 -0.45 -1.00 -14.93
C ASP A 152 -1.40 -0.76 -13.73
N LEU A 153 -0.94 0.01 -12.74
CA LEU A 153 -1.69 0.27 -11.51
C LEU A 153 -2.95 1.12 -11.75
N ALA A 154 -2.91 2.06 -12.71
CA ALA A 154 -4.08 2.86 -13.07
C ALA A 154 -5.16 1.97 -13.72
N ASP A 155 -4.76 1.10 -14.64
CA ASP A 155 -5.67 0.13 -15.27
C ASP A 155 -6.31 -0.78 -14.22
N VAL A 156 -5.52 -1.35 -13.30
CA VAL A 156 -6.04 -2.18 -12.20
C VAL A 156 -7.05 -1.42 -11.33
N THR A 157 -6.77 -0.14 -11.04
CA THR A 157 -7.67 0.70 -10.24
C THR A 157 -8.98 0.98 -10.99
N ALA A 158 -8.90 1.26 -12.29
CA ALA A 158 -10.07 1.49 -13.14
C ALA A 158 -10.94 0.22 -13.28
N GLU A 159 -10.33 -0.95 -13.52
CA GLU A 159 -11.01 -2.24 -13.56
C GLU A 159 -11.72 -2.56 -12.23
N PHE A 160 -11.07 -2.27 -11.10
CA PHE A 160 -11.64 -2.47 -9.79
C PHE A 160 -12.87 -1.57 -9.56
N LEU A 161 -12.78 -0.28 -9.91
CA LEU A 161 -13.90 0.65 -9.84
C LEU A 161 -15.07 0.21 -10.73
N ALA A 162 -14.80 -0.24 -11.95
CA ALA A 162 -15.83 -0.70 -12.89
C ALA A 162 -16.58 -1.93 -12.35
N THR A 163 -15.87 -2.85 -11.68
CA THR A 163 -16.45 -4.07 -11.11
C THR A 163 -17.13 -3.87 -9.75
N HIS A 164 -16.91 -2.72 -9.09
CA HIS A 164 -17.46 -2.39 -7.79
C HIS A 164 -18.34 -1.12 -7.83
N SER A 165 -18.99 -0.87 -8.97
CA SER A 165 -19.87 0.29 -9.15
C SER A 165 -21.28 0.04 -8.58
N PRO A 166 -21.87 0.98 -7.82
CA PRO A 166 -21.26 2.23 -7.35
C PRO A 166 -20.23 1.99 -6.23
N TYR A 167 -19.05 2.61 -6.34
CA TYR A 167 -18.02 2.51 -5.31
C TYR A 167 -18.23 3.61 -4.25
N GLN A 168 -18.31 3.20 -2.98
CA GLN A 168 -18.40 4.13 -1.85
C GLN A 168 -17.01 4.26 -1.17
N PRO A 169 -16.37 5.44 -1.20
CA PRO A 169 -15.10 5.65 -0.52
C PRO A 169 -15.24 5.46 1.00
N PHE A 170 -14.27 4.78 1.63
CA PHE A 170 -14.32 4.50 3.05
C PHE A 170 -12.94 4.53 3.72
N THR A 171 -12.94 4.80 5.02
CA THR A 171 -11.87 4.41 5.92
C THR A 171 -12.36 3.30 6.85
N SER A 172 -11.43 2.45 7.27
CA SER A 172 -11.69 1.20 7.99
C SER A 172 -11.00 1.15 9.36
N GLY A 173 -10.12 2.10 9.64
CA GLY A 173 -9.24 2.07 10.80
C GLY A 173 -8.10 1.07 10.64
N ARG A 174 -7.75 0.69 9.39
CA ARG A 174 -6.60 -0.18 9.09
C ARG A 174 -5.27 0.52 9.39
N ILE A 175 -5.25 1.86 9.46
CA ILE A 175 -4.10 2.62 9.95
C ILE A 175 -4.56 3.55 11.09
N ARG A 176 -4.02 3.34 12.29
CA ARG A 176 -4.38 4.12 13.48
C ARG A 176 -3.21 4.98 13.94
N VAL A 177 -3.26 6.29 13.67
CA VAL A 177 -2.30 7.25 14.23
C VAL A 177 -2.78 7.65 15.62
N ARG A 178 -1.95 7.43 16.64
CA ARG A 178 -2.25 7.66 18.06
C ARG A 178 -1.16 8.46 18.75
#